data_AF-A0A7J8XDF7-F1
#
_entry.id   AF-A0A7J8XDF7-F1
#
_cell.length_a   1.000
_cell.length_b   1.000
_cell.length_c   1.000
_cell.angle_alpha   90.00
_cell.angle_beta   90.00
_cell.angle_gamma   90.00
#
_symmetry.space_group_name_H-M   'P 1'
#
loop_
_entity.id
_entity.type
_entity.pdbx_description
1 polymer ?
#
loop_
_entity_poly.entity_id
_entity_poly.type
_entity_poly.pdbx_seq_one_letter_code
_entity_poly.pdbx_strand_id
1 'polypeptide(L)'
;MLFGTIVGSLADKQGRRRACVTYCITYILSCITKHSPQYKILMVGRVLGGIATSLLFSAFESWLVAEHNKRGFEQQWLSLTFSKAIFLGNGLVAILAGLFGNVLVDSLSLGPVAPFDAAAIFLAIGMAIILSSWTENFGDPSENKDLLTQFRGAAVAIASGGVQYLL
;
A
#
# COMPACT_ATOMS: atom_id res chain seq x y z
N MET A 1 -6.41 6.72 -6.70
CA MET A 1 -6.94 7.32 -5.46
C MET A 1 -8.31 6.80 -5.03
N LEU A 2 -9.21 6.37 -5.92
CA LEU A 2 -10.53 5.83 -5.53
C LEU A 2 -10.50 4.53 -4.69
N PHE A 3 -9.68 3.55 -5.04
CA PHE A 3 -9.56 2.31 -4.26
C PHE A 3 -8.75 2.51 -2.98
N GLY A 4 -7.76 3.41 -2.98
CA GLY A 4 -6.96 3.73 -1.81
C GLY A 4 -7.77 4.34 -0.65
N THR A 5 -8.79 5.15 -0.93
CA THR A 5 -9.65 5.73 0.12
C THR A 5 -10.62 4.71 0.71
N ILE A 6 -11.22 3.84 -0.10
CA ILE A 6 -12.14 2.79 0.38
C ILE A 6 -11.37 1.71 1.14
N VAL A 7 -10.26 1.24 0.59
CA VAL A 7 -9.44 0.20 1.23
C VAL A 7 -8.69 0.78 2.44
N GLY A 8 -8.24 2.02 2.38
CA GLY A 8 -7.64 2.76 3.51
C GLY A 8 -8.62 2.93 4.69
N SER A 9 -9.86 3.39 4.42
CA SER A 9 -10.87 3.53 5.48
C SER A 9 -11.34 2.20 6.08
N LEU A 10 -11.34 1.10 5.31
CA LEU A 10 -11.54 -0.26 5.86
C LEU A 10 -10.33 -0.74 6.66
N ALA A 11 -9.12 -0.44 6.19
CA ALA A 11 -7.87 -0.74 6.86
C ALA A 11 -7.77 -0.05 8.23
N ASP A 12 -8.21 1.20 8.35
CA ASP A 12 -8.22 1.93 9.62
C ASP A 12 -9.17 1.31 10.65
N LYS A 13 -10.28 0.67 10.22
CA LYS A 13 -11.20 -0.08 11.10
C LYS A 13 -10.62 -1.41 11.58
N GLN A 14 -9.90 -2.11 10.70
CA GLN A 14 -9.39 -3.44 10.98
C GLN A 14 -8.02 -3.43 11.67
N GLY A 15 -7.30 -2.31 11.62
CA GLY A 15 -5.96 -2.12 12.18
C GLY A 15 -4.90 -1.92 11.09
N ARG A 16 -3.96 -0.98 11.33
CA ARG A 16 -2.95 -0.55 10.36
C ARG A 16 -1.95 -1.65 10.00
N ARG A 17 -1.71 -2.63 10.90
CA ARG A 17 -0.92 -3.82 10.57
C ARG A 17 -1.68 -4.71 9.59
N ARG A 18 -3.00 -4.90 9.79
CA ARG A 18 -3.83 -5.67 8.83
C ARG A 18 -3.86 -5.05 7.45
N ALA A 19 -3.78 -3.72 7.36
CA ALA A 19 -3.65 -3.01 6.09
C ALA A 19 -2.38 -3.40 5.32
N CYS A 20 -1.23 -3.45 6.02
CA CYS A 20 0.04 -3.89 5.45
C CYS A 20 0.02 -5.37 5.05
N VAL A 21 -0.65 -6.22 5.84
CA VAL A 21 -0.87 -7.64 5.48
C VAL A 21 -1.78 -7.77 4.25
N THR A 22 -2.82 -6.94 4.16
CA THR A 22 -3.73 -6.91 3.00
C THR A 22 -2.98 -6.51 1.74
N TYR A 23 -2.02 -5.59 1.82
CA TYR A 23 -1.09 -5.30 0.73
C TYR A 23 -0.36 -6.57 0.26
N CYS A 24 0.27 -7.32 1.17
CA CYS A 24 0.99 -8.54 0.82
C CYS A 24 0.07 -9.56 0.12
N ILE A 25 -1.12 -9.81 0.68
CA ILE A 25 -2.08 -10.77 0.13
C ILE A 25 -2.54 -10.34 -1.27
N THR A 26 -2.98 -9.09 -1.43
CA THR A 26 -3.50 -8.58 -2.71
C THR A 26 -2.43 -8.56 -3.80
N TYR A 27 -1.18 -8.25 -3.47
CA TYR A 27 -0.09 -8.27 -4.44
C TYR A 27 0.33 -9.71 -4.81
N ILE A 28 0.38 -10.64 -3.83
CA ILE A 28 0.63 -12.07 -4.12
C ILE A 28 -0.46 -12.62 -5.05
N LEU A 29 -1.73 -12.32 -4.78
CA LEU A 29 -2.83 -12.72 -5.67
C LEU A 29 -2.67 -12.12 -7.07
N SER A 30 -2.26 -10.84 -7.17
CA SER A 30 -1.92 -10.21 -8.45
C SER A 30 -0.79 -10.95 -9.19
N CYS A 31 0.26 -11.39 -8.50
CA CYS A 31 1.32 -12.21 -9.10
C CYS A 31 0.79 -13.56 -9.60
N ILE A 32 -0.02 -14.27 -8.81
CA ILE A 32 -0.59 -15.58 -9.19
C ILE A 32 -1.41 -15.47 -10.48
N THR A 33 -2.13 -14.37 -10.70
CA THR A 33 -2.92 -14.18 -11.93
C THR A 33 -2.07 -14.25 -13.21
N LYS A 34 -0.76 -14.00 -13.14
CA LYS A 34 0.17 -14.02 -14.29
C LYS A 34 0.41 -15.41 -14.86
N HIS A 35 0.12 -16.46 -14.11
CA HIS A 35 0.17 -17.85 -14.59
C HIS A 35 -1.02 -18.21 -15.48
N SER A 36 -2.07 -17.38 -15.53
CA SER A 36 -3.24 -17.64 -16.37
C SER A 36 -3.12 -16.98 -17.75
N PRO A 37 -3.41 -17.71 -18.84
CA PRO A 37 -3.46 -17.13 -20.19
C PRO A 37 -4.75 -16.32 -20.46
N GLN A 38 -5.74 -16.35 -19.54
CA GLN A 38 -7.04 -15.72 -19.79
C GLN A 38 -7.00 -14.21 -19.49
N TYR A 39 -7.27 -13.39 -20.51
CA TYR A 39 -7.24 -11.93 -20.41
C TYR A 39 -8.06 -11.37 -19.24
N LYS A 40 -9.26 -11.92 -18.98
CA LYS A 40 -10.11 -11.50 -17.86
C LYS A 40 -9.41 -11.66 -16.50
N ILE A 41 -8.65 -12.74 -16.31
CA ILE A 41 -7.90 -13.00 -15.06
C ILE A 41 -6.73 -12.02 -14.94
N LEU A 42 -6.04 -11.73 -16.04
CA LEU A 42 -4.97 -10.72 -16.07
C LEU A 42 -5.48 -9.31 -15.74
N MET A 43 -6.70 -8.97 -16.17
CA MET A 43 -7.35 -7.70 -15.83
C MET A 43 -7.67 -7.61 -14.33
N VAL A 44 -8.17 -8.70 -13.72
CA VAL A 44 -8.35 -8.76 -12.26
C VAL A 44 -7.01 -8.56 -11.55
N GLY A 45 -5.94 -9.20 -12.02
CA GLY A 45 -4.59 -8.98 -11.49
C GLY A 45 -4.16 -7.51 -11.51
N ARG A 46 -4.48 -6.78 -12.58
CA ARG A 46 -4.16 -5.34 -12.68
C ARG A 46 -4.93 -4.50 -11.66
N VAL A 47 -6.20 -4.81 -11.42
CA VAL A 47 -7.00 -4.14 -10.37
C VAL A 47 -6.42 -4.43 -8.99
N LEU A 48 -6.11 -5.70 -8.69
CA LEU A 48 -5.47 -6.10 -7.43
C LEU A 48 -4.11 -5.43 -7.22
N GLY A 49 -3.29 -5.37 -8.27
CA GLY A 49 -2.00 -4.66 -8.24
C GLY A 49 -2.16 -3.17 -7.94
N GLY A 50 -3.16 -2.49 -8.53
CA GLY A 50 -3.44 -1.09 -8.23
C GLY A 50 -3.91 -0.84 -6.79
N ILE A 51 -4.71 -1.76 -6.23
CA ILE A 51 -5.10 -1.73 -4.81
C ILE A 51 -3.86 -1.89 -3.93
N ALA A 52 -3.01 -2.87 -4.24
CA ALA A 52 -1.78 -3.11 -3.50
C ALA A 52 -0.83 -1.91 -3.54
N THR A 53 -0.61 -1.28 -4.70
CA THR A 53 0.22 -0.06 -4.78
C THR A 53 -0.35 1.08 -3.94
N SER A 54 -1.67 1.22 -3.89
CA SER A 54 -2.31 2.24 -3.04
C SER A 54 -2.01 1.97 -1.55
N LEU A 55 -2.13 0.72 -1.12
CA LEU A 55 -1.81 0.30 0.25
C LEU A 55 -0.31 0.43 0.58
N LEU A 56 0.58 0.15 -0.37
CA LEU A 56 2.03 0.23 -0.17
C LEU A 56 2.45 1.65 0.24
N PHE A 57 1.92 2.67 -0.42
CA PHE A 57 2.28 4.06 -0.14
C PHE A 57 1.55 4.65 1.06
N SER A 58 0.38 4.12 1.46
CA SER A 58 -0.39 4.68 2.57
C SER A 58 -0.25 3.89 3.88
N ALA A 59 -0.48 2.58 3.85
CA ALA A 59 -0.63 1.76 5.07
C ALA A 59 0.64 1.69 5.90
N PHE A 60 1.80 1.52 5.24
CA PHE A 60 3.10 1.43 5.91
C PHE A 60 3.51 2.75 6.57
N GLU A 61 3.28 3.87 5.87
CA GLU A 61 3.51 5.21 6.41
C GLU A 61 2.60 5.47 7.61
N SER A 62 1.30 5.21 7.50
CA SER A 62 0.36 5.39 8.60
C SER A 62 0.69 4.54 9.83
N TRP A 63 1.13 3.29 9.64
CA TRP A 63 1.57 2.44 10.77
C TRP A 63 2.83 3.00 11.43
N LEU A 64 3.84 3.39 10.64
CA LEU A 64 5.11 3.93 11.14
C LEU A 64 4.90 5.24 11.92
N VAL A 65 4.09 6.16 11.41
CA VAL A 65 3.77 7.43 12.08
C VAL A 65 3.12 7.18 13.45
N ALA A 66 2.12 6.28 13.52
CA ALA A 66 1.47 5.94 14.79
C ALA A 66 2.44 5.32 15.79
N GLU A 67 3.25 4.35 15.36
CA GLU A 67 4.19 3.66 16.25
C GLU A 67 5.30 4.60 16.74
N HIS A 68 5.79 5.49 15.86
CA HIS A 68 6.78 6.52 16.19
C HIS A 68 6.25 7.48 17.26
N ASN A 69 5.04 7.99 17.07
CA ASN A 69 4.38 8.89 18.03
C ASN A 69 4.10 8.19 19.36
N LYS A 70 3.62 6.94 19.32
CA LYS A 70 3.35 6.13 20.52
C LYS A 70 4.61 5.90 21.37
N ARG A 71 5.77 5.78 20.73
CA ARG A 71 7.07 5.61 21.41
C ARG A 71 7.68 6.92 21.88
N GLY A 72 7.08 8.07 21.53
CA GLY A 72 7.56 9.39 21.95
C GLY A 72 8.91 9.76 21.33
N PHE A 73 9.24 9.21 20.16
CA PHE A 73 10.48 9.54 19.46
C PHE A 73 10.45 10.93 18.83
N GLU A 74 11.63 11.54 18.65
CA GLU A 74 11.73 12.87 18.05
C GLU A 74 11.28 12.88 16.58
N GLN A 75 10.56 13.93 16.18
CA GLN A 75 9.98 14.05 14.84
C GLN A 75 11.05 14.02 13.72
N GLN A 76 12.27 14.50 14.00
CA GLN A 76 13.37 14.48 13.03
C GLN A 76 13.75 13.07 12.57
N TRP A 77 13.63 12.06 13.44
CA TRP A 77 13.96 10.67 13.10
C TRP A 77 12.92 10.05 12.18
N LEU A 78 11.66 10.48 12.26
CA LEU A 78 10.61 10.04 11.36
C LEU A 78 10.89 10.50 9.93
N SER A 79 11.18 11.79 9.75
CA SER A 79 11.55 12.37 8.46
C SER A 79 12.81 11.72 7.88
N LEU A 80 13.83 11.46 8.72
CA LEU A 80 15.04 10.76 8.31
C LEU A 80 14.75 9.32 7.87
N THR A 81 13.85 8.63 8.56
CA THR A 81 13.44 7.25 8.23
C THR A 81 12.76 7.20 6.86
N PHE A 82 11.79 8.08 6.61
CA PHE A 82 11.15 8.17 5.29
C PHE A 82 12.14 8.54 4.18
N SER A 83 13.05 9.48 4.45
CA SER A 83 14.07 9.89 3.48
C SER A 83 14.98 8.72 3.10
N LYS A 84 15.44 7.94 4.09
CA LYS A 84 16.23 6.72 3.86
C LYS A 84 15.43 5.64 3.14
N ALA A 85 14.16 5.45 3.51
CA ALA A 85 13.29 4.48 2.87
C ALA A 85 13.08 4.79 1.38
N ILE A 86 12.89 6.06 1.01
CA ILE A 86 12.76 6.49 -0.39
C ILE A 86 14.08 6.33 -1.14
N PHE A 87 15.19 6.81 -0.58
CA PHE A 87 16.50 6.73 -1.23
C PHE A 87 16.95 5.29 -1.46
N LEU A 88 16.88 4.44 -0.43
CA LEU A 88 17.30 3.05 -0.51
C LEU A 88 16.26 2.19 -1.24
N GLY A 89 14.97 2.36 -0.94
CA GLY A 89 13.90 1.55 -1.52
C GLY A 89 13.58 1.93 -2.96
N ASN A 90 13.10 3.16 -3.18
CA ASN A 90 12.66 3.59 -4.52
C ASN A 90 13.84 3.82 -5.48
N GLY A 91 15.03 4.11 -4.95
CA GLY A 91 16.25 4.26 -5.74
C GLY A 91 17.02 2.96 -5.88
N LEU A 92 17.84 2.63 -4.89
CA LEU A 92 18.82 1.55 -4.99
C LEU A 92 18.17 0.17 -5.20
N VAL A 93 17.18 -0.20 -4.37
CA VAL A 93 16.52 -1.50 -4.44
C VAL A 93 15.76 -1.65 -5.76
N ALA A 94 15.17 -0.58 -6.31
CA ALA A 94 14.50 -0.64 -7.61
C ALA A 94 15.47 -1.00 -8.75
N ILE A 95 16.67 -0.43 -8.77
CA ILE A 95 17.71 -0.75 -9.76
C ILE A 95 18.13 -2.21 -9.63
N LEU A 96 18.44 -2.65 -8.41
CA LEU A 96 18.86 -4.03 -8.14
C LEU A 96 17.77 -5.05 -8.46
N ALA A 97 16.50 -4.73 -8.16
CA ALA A 97 15.36 -5.58 -8.48
C ALA A 97 15.16 -5.70 -10.00
N GLY A 98 15.38 -4.63 -10.77
CA GLY A 98 15.35 -4.66 -12.23
C GLY A 98 16.42 -5.58 -12.82
N LEU A 99 17.67 -5.45 -12.34
CA LEU A 99 18.77 -6.33 -12.74
C LEU A 99 18.51 -7.79 -12.34
N PHE A 100 18.03 -8.03 -11.12
CA PHE A 100 17.68 -9.36 -10.65
C PHE A 100 16.56 -10.00 -11.49
N GLY A 101 15.53 -9.22 -11.83
CA GLY A 101 14.47 -9.66 -12.74
C GLY A 101 15.00 -10.03 -14.13
N ASN A 102 15.93 -9.25 -14.67
CA ASN A 102 16.58 -9.56 -15.95
C ASN A 102 17.35 -10.88 -15.88
N VAL A 103 18.14 -11.11 -14.82
CA VAL A 103 18.87 -12.37 -14.62
C VAL A 103 17.93 -13.57 -14.55
N LEU A 104 16.80 -13.46 -13.84
CA LEU A 104 15.81 -14.55 -13.74
C LEU A 104 15.24 -14.94 -15.11
N VAL A 105 14.96 -13.96 -15.97
CA VAL A 105 14.33 -14.18 -17.27
C VAL A 105 15.35 -14.59 -18.32
N ASP A 106 16.43 -13.82 -18.49
CA ASP A 106 17.36 -13.96 -19.61
C ASP A 106 18.48 -14.95 -19.32
N SER A 107 19.12 -14.86 -18.15
CA SER A 107 20.26 -15.73 -17.81
C SER A 107 19.82 -17.12 -17.36
N LEU A 108 18.76 -17.21 -16.54
CA LEU A 108 18.25 -18.48 -16.02
C LEU A 108 17.12 -19.08 -16.86
N SER A 109 16.62 -18.36 -17.87
CA SER A 109 15.56 -18.83 -18.77
C SER A 109 14.31 -19.35 -18.04
N LEU A 110 13.99 -18.81 -16.85
CA LEU A 110 12.86 -19.25 -16.03
C LEU A 110 11.50 -18.75 -16.55
N GLY A 111 11.51 -18.00 -17.64
CA GLY A 111 10.33 -17.45 -18.29
C GLY A 111 9.87 -16.10 -17.71
N PRO A 112 8.94 -15.42 -18.41
CA PRO A 112 8.55 -14.05 -18.10
C PRO A 112 7.77 -13.89 -16.78
N VAL A 113 7.30 -15.00 -16.19
CA VAL A 113 6.57 -15.00 -14.92
C VAL A 113 7.51 -15.05 -13.71
N ALA A 114 8.76 -15.48 -13.89
CA ALA A 114 9.72 -15.68 -12.80
C ALA A 114 9.95 -14.46 -11.89
N PRO A 115 10.03 -13.21 -12.39
CA PRO A 115 10.14 -12.03 -11.52
C PRO A 115 8.92 -11.83 -10.62
N PHE A 116 7.71 -12.20 -11.08
CA PHE A 116 6.48 -12.11 -10.29
C PHE A 116 6.46 -13.17 -9.18
N ASP A 117 6.96 -14.37 -9.46
CA ASP A 117 7.08 -15.44 -8.46
C ASP A 117 8.12 -15.08 -7.39
N ALA A 118 9.27 -14.54 -7.80
CA ALA A 118 10.27 -14.03 -6.88
C ALA A 118 9.67 -12.93 -5.99
N ALA A 119 8.96 -11.95 -6.57
CA ALA A 119 8.28 -10.90 -5.81
C ALA A 119 7.28 -11.47 -4.80
N ALA A 120 6.51 -12.50 -5.18
CA ALA A 120 5.57 -13.17 -4.27
C ALA A 120 6.27 -13.82 -3.07
N ILE A 121 7.44 -14.43 -3.27
CA ILE A 121 8.27 -15.02 -2.20
C ILE A 121 8.76 -13.92 -1.25
N PHE A 122 9.33 -12.83 -1.77
CA PHE A 122 9.78 -11.70 -0.94
C PHE A 122 8.62 -11.09 -0.14
N LEU A 123 7.42 -10.99 -0.73
CA LEU A 123 6.23 -10.51 -0.05
C LEU A 123 5.74 -11.48 1.02
N ALA A 124 5.81 -12.79 0.80
CA ALA A 124 5.44 -13.78 1.80
C ALA A 124 6.38 -13.71 3.02
N ILE A 125 7.69 -13.54 2.78
CA ILE A 125 8.68 -13.32 3.86
C ILE A 125 8.39 -12.01 4.58
N GLY A 126 8.18 -10.91 3.84
CA GLY A 126 7.83 -9.61 4.43
C GLY A 126 6.55 -9.67 5.27
N MET A 127 5.53 -10.38 4.77
CA MET A 127 4.28 -10.62 5.51
C MET A 127 4.53 -11.41 6.80
N ALA A 128 5.36 -12.45 6.76
CA ALA A 128 5.71 -13.22 7.96
C ALA A 128 6.44 -12.35 9.00
N ILE A 129 7.36 -11.48 8.55
CA ILE A 129 8.05 -10.51 9.43
C ILE A 129 7.06 -9.52 10.04
N ILE A 130 6.16 -8.94 9.24
CA ILE A 130 5.12 -8.02 9.74
C ILE A 130 4.25 -8.74 10.77
N LEU A 131 3.85 -9.98 10.49
CA LEU A 131 2.99 -10.74 11.40
C LEU A 131 3.67 -11.10 12.73
N SER A 132 4.98 -11.31 12.74
CA SER A 132 5.73 -11.67 13.95
C SER A 132 6.21 -10.46 14.75
N SER A 133 6.57 -9.35 14.08
CA SER A 133 7.25 -8.22 14.71
C SER A 133 6.37 -7.00 14.95
N TRP A 134 5.29 -6.81 14.19
CA TRP A 134 4.47 -5.60 14.30
C TRP A 134 3.33 -5.77 15.29
N THR A 135 3.15 -4.79 16.16
CA THR A 135 1.95 -4.68 17.00
C THR A 135 0.77 -4.13 16.19
N GLU A 136 -0.43 -4.56 16.55
CA GLU A 136 -1.64 -3.98 15.95
C GLU A 136 -1.84 -2.57 16.50
N ASN A 137 -1.94 -1.60 15.60
CA ASN A 137 -2.20 -0.20 15.91
C ASN A 137 -3.49 0.19 15.17
N PHE A 138 -4.50 0.66 15.89
CA PHE A 138 -5.79 1.04 15.32
C PHE A 138 -5.81 2.53 14.97
N GLY A 139 -6.56 2.90 13.93
CA GLY A 139 -6.91 4.30 13.69
C GLY A 139 -7.88 4.81 14.76
N ASP A 140 -7.93 6.13 14.96
CA ASP A 140 -8.82 6.72 15.94
C ASP A 140 -10.29 6.54 15.47
N PRO A 141 -11.21 5.95 16.26
CA PRO A 141 -12.58 5.67 15.82
C PRO A 141 -13.40 6.94 15.47
N SER A 142 -12.92 8.11 15.87
CA SER A 142 -13.50 9.44 15.66
C SER A 142 -13.41 9.93 14.21
N GLU A 143 -12.32 9.66 13.48
CA GLU A 143 -12.08 10.19 12.12
C GLU A 143 -13.09 9.70 11.07
N ASN A 144 -13.67 8.50 11.24
CA ASN A 144 -14.59 7.93 10.24
C ASN A 144 -16.02 8.50 10.30
N LYS A 145 -16.45 8.99 11.48
CA LYS A 145 -17.68 9.77 11.58
C LYS A 145 -17.52 11.09 10.83
N ASP A 146 -16.32 11.65 10.83
CA ASP A 146 -16.01 12.87 10.10
C ASP A 146 -16.00 12.67 8.59
N LEU A 147 -15.48 11.58 8.02
CA LEU A 147 -15.44 11.41 6.56
C LEU A 147 -16.83 11.38 5.90
N LEU A 148 -17.77 10.58 6.41
CA LEU A 148 -19.14 10.57 5.87
C LEU A 148 -19.84 11.92 6.09
N THR A 149 -19.55 12.59 7.20
CA THR A 149 -20.10 13.93 7.51
C THR A 149 -19.46 15.00 6.63
N GLN A 150 -18.18 14.88 6.28
CA GLN A 150 -17.43 15.75 5.38
C GLN A 150 -17.84 15.53 3.93
N PHE A 151 -18.01 14.29 3.47
CA PHE A 151 -18.55 14.00 2.13
C PHE A 151 -19.99 14.47 1.99
N ARG A 152 -20.82 14.28 3.03
CA ARG A 152 -22.17 14.83 3.07
C ARG A 152 -22.16 16.36 3.11
N GLY A 153 -21.29 16.97 3.91
CA GLY A 153 -21.11 18.42 3.99
C GLY A 153 -20.63 19.02 2.68
N ALA A 154 -19.66 18.39 2.02
CA ALA A 154 -19.17 18.78 0.70
C ALA A 154 -20.24 18.60 -0.38
N ALA A 155 -20.98 17.48 -0.36
CA ALA A 155 -22.08 17.26 -1.30
C ALA A 155 -23.21 18.28 -1.10
N VAL A 156 -23.53 18.64 0.14
CA VAL A 156 -24.49 19.70 0.46
C VAL A 156 -23.98 21.06 -0.01
N ALA A 157 -22.71 21.40 0.23
CA ALA A 157 -22.09 22.66 -0.21
C ALA A 157 -22.04 22.81 -1.74
N ILE A 158 -21.82 21.70 -2.46
CA ILE A 158 -21.85 21.65 -3.93
C ILE A 158 -23.30 21.78 -4.42
N ALA A 159 -24.26 21.10 -3.77
CA ALA A 159 -25.68 21.16 -4.13
C ALA A 159 -26.34 22.50 -3.80
N SER A 160 -25.84 23.23 -2.79
CA SER A 160 -26.35 24.56 -2.40
C SER A 160 -25.75 25.71 -3.21
N GLY A 161 -24.89 25.45 -4.20
CA GLY A 161 -24.44 26.46 -5.17
C GLY A 161 -23.43 27.48 -4.63
N GLY A 162 -22.46 27.07 -3.81
CA GLY A 162 -21.39 27.95 -3.32
C GLY A 162 -20.34 28.35 -4.36
N VAL A 163 -20.73 29.07 -5.42
CA VAL A 163 -19.84 29.84 -6.33
C VAL A 163 -20.17 31.34 -6.25
N GLN A 164 -20.53 31.82 -5.06
CA GLN A 164 -20.61 33.26 -4.82
C GLN A 164 -19.74 33.57 -3.60
N TYR A 165 -18.84 34.55 -3.76
CA TYR A 165 -17.90 35.11 -2.77
C TYR A 165 -16.49 34.49 -2.67
N LEU A 166 -15.75 34.57 -3.77
CA LEU A 166 -14.31 34.87 -3.74
C LEU A 166 -14.03 36.00 -4.75
N LEU A 167 -14.48 37.20 -4.38
CA LEU A 167 -13.85 38.48 -4.74
C LEU A 167 -13.27 39.06 -3.45
#